data_AF-E4MBX9-F1
#
_entry.id   AF-E4MBX9-F1
#
_cell.length_a   1.000
_cell.length_b   1.000
_cell.length_c   1.000
_cell.angle_alpha   90.00
_cell.angle_beta   90.00
_cell.angle_gamma   90.00
#
_symmetry.space_group_name_H-M   'P 1'
#
loop_
_entity.id
_entity.type
_entity.pdbx_description
1 polymer ?
#
loop_
_entity_poly.entity_id
_entity_poly.type
_entity_poly.pdbx_seq_one_letter_code
_entity_poly.pdbx_strand_id
1 'polypeptide(L)'
;MTTATKHKTADRLTAEERHELPDSAFGIPETREFPLVDAEHVRAAEAYFRYAPDNKKAALARRILAKAAAYGVNVQSQVIRSWAEE
;
A
#
# COMPACT_ATOMS: atom_id res chain seq x y z
N MET A 1 5.14 -15.38 -27.97
CA MET A 1 5.48 -16.27 -26.84
C MET A 1 6.95 -16.12 -26.53
N THR A 2 7.30 -15.55 -25.36
CA THR A 2 8.57 -15.62 -24.57
C THR A 2 8.63 -14.37 -23.67
N THR A 3 8.10 -14.42 -22.44
CA THR A 3 8.82 -14.72 -21.17
C THR A 3 9.97 -13.76 -20.84
N ALA A 4 9.74 -12.83 -19.89
CA ALA A 4 10.70 -12.44 -18.85
C ALA A 4 10.05 -11.44 -17.88
N THR A 5 9.18 -11.91 -16.97
CA THR A 5 8.78 -11.11 -15.80
C THR A 5 9.96 -11.07 -14.83
N LYS A 6 10.83 -10.08 -15.04
CA LYS A 6 12.02 -9.81 -14.24
C LYS A 6 11.57 -9.38 -12.85
N HIS A 7 11.54 -10.33 -11.92
CA HIS A 7 11.48 -10.04 -10.48
C HIS A 7 12.76 -9.29 -10.13
N LYS A 8 12.69 -7.97 -10.20
CA LYS A 8 13.77 -7.08 -9.81
C LYS A 8 13.59 -6.83 -8.32
N THR A 9 14.35 -7.57 -7.53
CA THR A 9 14.69 -7.24 -6.14
C THR A 9 15.40 -5.89 -6.14
N ALA A 10 14.63 -4.81 -6.23
CA ALA A 10 15.13 -3.45 -6.12
C ALA A 10 14.74 -2.92 -4.74
N ASP A 11 15.56 -3.31 -3.77
CA ASP A 11 15.84 -2.47 -2.62
C ASP A 11 16.14 -1.05 -3.16
N ARG A 12 15.26 -0.09 -2.86
CA ARG A 12 15.31 1.34 -3.22
C ARG A 12 14.79 1.73 -4.61
N LEU A 13 13.50 2.05 -4.68
CA LEU A 13 12.93 2.96 -5.70
C LEU A 13 13.67 4.30 -5.66
N THR A 14 14.18 4.77 -6.80
CA THR A 14 14.85 6.07 -6.92
C THR A 14 13.83 7.22 -6.77
N ALA A 15 14.31 8.44 -6.47
CA ALA A 15 13.43 9.60 -6.30
C ALA A 15 12.66 9.97 -7.59
N GLU A 16 13.18 9.59 -8.75
CA GLU A 16 12.58 9.81 -10.07
C GLU A 16 11.41 8.83 -10.32
N GLU A 17 11.57 7.55 -9.98
CA GLU A 17 10.46 6.58 -10.03
C GLU A 17 9.34 6.91 -9.03
N ARG A 18 9.63 7.68 -7.97
CA ARG A 18 8.63 8.17 -7.02
C ARG A 18 7.83 9.38 -7.52
N HIS A 19 8.38 10.19 -8.43
CA HIS A 19 7.72 11.40 -8.92
C HIS A 19 6.62 11.09 -9.94
N GLU A 20 6.71 9.96 -10.63
CA GLU A 20 5.70 9.43 -11.56
C GLU A 20 4.65 8.54 -10.89
N LEU A 21 4.70 8.38 -9.55
CA LEU A 21 3.76 7.50 -8.87
C LEU A 21 2.33 8.04 -8.95
N PRO A 22 1.37 7.23 -9.45
CA PRO A 22 -0.02 7.60 -9.49
C PRO A 22 -0.55 7.75 -8.05
N ASP A 23 -1.68 8.46 -7.90
CA ASP A 23 -2.38 8.61 -6.64
C ASP A 23 -2.71 7.25 -5.96
N SER A 24 -2.84 6.19 -6.77
CA SER A 24 -2.99 4.79 -6.36
C SER A 24 -1.78 4.20 -5.60
N ALA A 25 -0.64 4.88 -5.59
CA ALA A 25 0.51 4.54 -4.76
C ALA A 25 0.33 4.95 -3.29
N PHE A 26 -0.69 5.74 -2.97
CA PHE A 26 -0.99 6.22 -1.63
C PHE A 26 -2.30 5.62 -1.12
N GLY A 27 -2.33 5.29 0.16
CA GLY A 27 -3.53 4.84 0.84
C GLY A 27 -4.59 5.95 0.92
N ILE A 28 -4.13 7.19 1.07
CA ILE A 28 -4.96 8.39 0.98
C ILE A 28 -4.42 9.29 -0.14
N PRO A 29 -4.98 9.21 -1.36
CA PRO A 29 -4.46 9.93 -2.53
C PRO A 29 -4.54 11.46 -2.40
N GLU A 30 -5.63 11.97 -1.81
CA GLU A 30 -5.90 13.42 -1.72
C GLU A 30 -4.84 14.17 -0.90
N THR A 31 -4.34 13.55 0.17
CA THR A 31 -3.32 14.10 1.07
C THR A 31 -1.95 13.46 0.86
N ARG A 32 -1.85 12.48 -0.05
CA ARG A 32 -0.65 11.67 -0.31
C ARG A 32 -0.08 11.04 0.97
N GLU A 33 -0.97 10.62 1.87
CA GLU A 33 -0.61 9.92 3.10
C GLU A 33 -0.64 8.41 2.90
N PHE A 34 0.05 7.68 3.78
CA PHE A 34 0.20 6.23 3.72
C PHE A 34 0.78 5.78 2.38
N PRO A 35 2.08 6.03 2.10
CA PRO A 35 2.72 5.42 0.94
C PRO A 35 2.53 3.90 0.96
N LEU A 36 2.20 3.31 -0.19
CA LEU A 36 2.02 1.86 -0.39
C LEU A 36 2.83 1.41 -1.61
N VAL A 37 4.10 1.83 -1.65
CA VAL A 37 5.00 1.67 -2.79
C VAL A 37 5.83 0.37 -2.74
N ASP A 38 5.96 -0.20 -1.55
CA ASP A 38 6.64 -1.48 -1.30
C ASP A 38 6.11 -2.15 -0.02
N ALA A 39 6.66 -3.32 0.27
CA ALA A 39 6.27 -4.15 1.41
C ALA A 39 6.47 -3.46 2.77
N GLU A 40 7.55 -2.71 2.93
CA GLU A 40 7.89 -2.02 4.19
C GLU A 40 6.90 -0.89 4.46
N HIS A 41 6.57 -0.14 3.41
CA HIS A 41 5.55 0.90 3.46
C HIS A 41 4.14 0.35 3.72
N VAL A 42 3.78 -0.81 3.16
CA VAL A 42 2.51 -1.49 3.50
C VAL A 42 2.47 -1.88 4.98
N ARG A 43 3.57 -2.38 5.54
CA ARG A 43 3.67 -2.69 6.98
C ARG A 43 3.58 -1.43 7.84
N ALA A 44 4.24 -0.36 7.44
CA ALA A 44 4.11 0.93 8.10
C ALA A 44 2.66 1.42 8.06
N ALA A 45 2.00 1.33 6.90
CA ALA A 45 0.61 1.72 6.77
C ALA A 45 -0.32 0.90 7.67
N GLU A 46 -0.08 -0.40 7.83
CA GLU A 46 -0.78 -1.25 8.79
C GLU A 46 -0.60 -0.74 10.24
N ALA A 47 0.63 -0.40 10.63
CA ALA A 47 0.92 0.11 11.98
C ALA A 47 0.34 1.51 12.26
N TYR A 48 0.34 2.39 11.25
CA TYR A 48 -0.17 3.76 11.35
C TYR A 48 -1.68 3.88 11.11
N PHE A 49 -2.35 2.81 10.69
CA PHE A 49 -3.78 2.80 10.31
C PHE A 49 -4.70 3.46 11.36
N ARG A 50 -4.37 3.30 12.65
CA ARG A 50 -5.15 3.90 13.76
C ARG A 50 -5.25 5.43 13.71
N TYR A 51 -4.29 6.10 13.06
CA TYR A 51 -4.25 7.56 12.93
C TYR A 51 -4.91 8.05 11.64
N ALA A 52 -5.32 7.14 10.75
CA ALA A 52 -6.07 7.53 9.57
C ALA A 52 -7.44 8.08 9.97
N PRO A 53 -7.98 9.07 9.25
CA PRO A 53 -9.31 9.60 9.53
C PRO A 53 -10.39 8.55 9.19
N ASP A 54 -11.41 8.41 10.03
CA ASP A 54 -12.44 7.36 9.93
C ASP A 54 -13.16 7.33 8.58
N ASN A 55 -13.45 8.49 7.99
CA ASN A 55 -14.06 8.59 6.66
C ASN A 55 -13.19 8.04 5.53
N LYS A 56 -11.89 7.81 5.76
CA LYS A 56 -10.96 7.23 4.79
C LYS A 56 -10.44 5.85 5.19
N LYS A 57 -10.71 5.38 6.41
CA LYS A 57 -10.24 4.07 6.91
C LYS A 57 -10.67 2.91 6.03
N ALA A 58 -11.93 2.88 5.59
CA ALA A 58 -12.42 1.81 4.72
C ALA A 58 -11.66 1.75 3.38
N ALA A 59 -11.53 2.89 2.71
CA ALA A 59 -10.78 2.99 1.45
C ALA A 59 -9.28 2.68 1.63
N LEU A 60 -8.67 3.19 2.71
CA LEU A 60 -7.29 2.91 3.08
C LEU A 60 -7.06 1.41 3.31
N ALA A 61 -7.95 0.76 4.06
CA ALA A 61 -7.86 -0.66 4.38
C ALA A 61 -7.89 -1.54 3.11
N ARG A 62 -8.83 -1.26 2.20
CA ARG A 62 -8.92 -1.95 0.91
C ARG A 62 -7.63 -1.80 0.09
N ARG A 63 -7.05 -0.59 0.07
CA ARG A 63 -5.78 -0.33 -0.62
C ARG A 63 -4.60 -1.04 0.02
N ILE A 64 -4.50 -1.02 1.36
CA ILE A 64 -3.46 -1.75 2.11
C ILE A 64 -3.52 -3.23 1.75
N LEU A 65 -4.70 -3.86 1.78
CA LEU A 65 -4.85 -5.29 1.46
C LEU A 65 -4.49 -5.60 0.00
N ALA A 66 -4.93 -4.77 -0.95
CA ALA A 66 -4.60 -4.94 -2.36
C ALA A 66 -3.10 -4.86 -2.62
N LYS A 67 -2.42 -3.87 -2.03
CA LYS A 67 -0.96 -3.70 -2.14
C LYS A 67 -0.21 -4.78 -1.38
N ALA A 68 -0.71 -5.19 -0.22
CA ALA A 68 -0.15 -6.31 0.53
C ALA A 68 -0.14 -7.59 -0.30
N ALA A 69 -1.25 -7.91 -0.97
CA ALA A 69 -1.31 -9.05 -1.89
C ALA A 69 -0.32 -8.93 -3.06
N ALA A 70 -0.17 -7.73 -3.65
CA ALA A 70 0.77 -7.49 -4.73
C ALA A 70 2.24 -7.65 -4.33
N TYR A 71 2.61 -7.23 -3.11
CA TYR A 71 3.98 -7.32 -2.60
C TYR A 71 4.26 -8.58 -1.78
N GLY A 72 3.29 -9.49 -1.64
CA GLY A 72 3.44 -10.71 -0.83
C GLY A 72 3.51 -10.45 0.68
N VAL A 73 2.97 -9.32 1.14
CA VAL A 73 2.88 -8.98 2.56
C VAL A 73 1.62 -9.57 3.16
N ASN A 74 1.76 -10.28 4.28
CA ASN A 74 0.62 -10.82 5.01
C ASN A 74 0.13 -9.85 6.10
N VAL A 75 -0.86 -9.01 5.77
CA VAL A 75 -1.54 -8.12 6.73
C VAL A 75 -2.52 -8.94 7.58
N GLN A 76 -2.29 -8.97 8.89
CA GLN A 76 -3.06 -9.80 9.83
C GLN A 76 -3.94 -8.96 10.76
N SER A 77 -3.82 -7.63 10.72
CA SER A 77 -4.65 -6.72 11.51
C SER A 77 -6.14 -6.95 11.24
N GLN A 78 -6.85 -7.44 12.26
CA GLN A 78 -8.30 -7.67 12.19
C GLN A 78 -9.05 -6.36 11.97
N VAL A 79 -8.57 -5.25 12.56
CA VAL A 79 -9.15 -3.92 12.38
C VAL A 79 -9.16 -3.54 10.90
N ILE A 80 -8.04 -3.71 10.20
CA ILE A 80 -7.95 -3.39 8.77
C ILE A 80 -8.90 -4.25 7.96
N ARG A 81 -9.02 -5.55 8.28
CA ARG A 81 -9.95 -6.44 7.59
C ARG A 81 -11.40 -6.02 7.78
N SER A 82 -11.81 -5.73 9.01
CA SER A 82 -13.17 -5.25 9.31
C SER A 82 -13.49 -3.95 8.58
N TRP A 83 -12.58 -2.98 8.58
CA TRP A 83 -12.76 -1.73 7.84
C TRP A 83 -12.78 -1.92 6.33
N ALA A 84 -12.11 -2.95 5.79
CA ALA A 84 -12.14 -3.22 4.35
C ALA A 84 -13.49 -3.78 3.88
N GLU A 85 -14.20 -4.50 4.76
CA GLU A 85 -15.52 -5.11 4.52
C GLU A 85 -16.69 -4.13 4.71
N GLU A 86 -16.46 -3.02 5.42
CA GLU A 86 -17.39 -1.88 5.56
C GLU A 86 -17.42 -1.03 4.28
#